data_AF-C5LPW1-F1
#
_entry.id   AF-C5LPW1-F1
#
_cell.length_a   1.000
_cell.length_b   1.000
_cell.length_c   1.000
_cell.angle_alpha   90.00
_cell.angle_beta   90.00
_cell.angle_gamma   90.00
#
_symmetry.space_group_name_H-M   'P 1'
#
loop_
_entity.id
_entity.type
_entity.pdbx_description
1 polymer ?
#
loop_
_entity_poly.entity_id
_entity_poly.type
_entity_poly.pdbx_seq_one_letter_code
_entity_poly.pdbx_strand_id
1 'polypeptide(L)'
;VTVASEKAATEKAVADEEATKTNALAEEASKIKAQADGELAEAMPAMEAAKEAVDCLTKPAITELKALGKPPPDCVEVTKAVMILLRNERKNLDWKAAQKMMNNPQAFLEEVMSFNANEIPDWVLDMIDPILQKEFFNYNSMKSKSTAAAYLCNWVVNIVKYNRIYVKVAPLMEKVAESTKQKEDAEAALVVVLARVKTVEEKVAKLEKTLSDAVREKEQTEAEANACLAKLELAQRLVDGLADEYARWTQTVKELKEKSLTLIGDSMLASAFVG
;
A
#
# COMPACT_ATOMS: atom_id res chain seq x y z
N VAL A 1 23.39 -20.26 14.28
CA VAL A 1 23.34 -18.85 13.82
C VAL A 1 23.15 -18.79 12.30
N THR A 2 23.96 -19.50 11.52
CA THR A 2 23.88 -19.56 10.04
C THR A 2 22.48 -19.86 9.49
N VAL A 3 21.80 -20.91 9.97
CA VAL A 3 20.44 -21.26 9.51
C VAL A 3 19.39 -20.17 9.86
N ALA A 4 19.55 -19.49 10.99
CA ALA A 4 18.63 -18.45 11.42
C ALA A 4 18.86 -17.14 10.65
N SER A 5 20.12 -16.80 10.34
CA SER A 5 20.47 -15.64 9.50
C SER A 5 20.06 -15.86 8.05
N GLU A 6 20.21 -17.07 7.52
CA GLU A 6 19.70 -17.44 6.19
C GLU A 6 18.18 -17.28 6.12
N LYS A 7 17.46 -17.77 7.14
CA LYS A 7 16.01 -17.58 7.22
C LYS A 7 15.62 -16.09 7.27
N ALA A 8 16.33 -15.28 8.05
CA ALA A 8 16.10 -13.82 8.09
C ALA A 8 16.29 -13.18 6.70
N ALA A 9 17.36 -13.55 5.99
CA ALA A 9 17.64 -13.06 4.65
C ALA A 9 16.54 -13.46 3.65
N THR A 10 16.04 -14.70 3.70
CA THR A 10 14.94 -15.14 2.83
C THR A 10 13.63 -14.40 3.11
N GLU A 11 13.26 -14.20 4.38
CA GLU A 11 12.03 -13.50 4.74
C GLU A 11 12.12 -12.01 4.36
N LYS A 12 13.32 -11.42 4.45
CA LYS A 12 13.56 -10.03 4.02
C LYS A 12 13.47 -9.88 2.50
N ALA A 13 14.02 -10.82 1.72
CA ALA A 13 13.86 -10.84 0.28
C ALA A 13 12.38 -10.96 -0.14
N VAL A 14 11.59 -11.77 0.57
CA VAL A 14 10.14 -11.87 0.36
C VAL A 14 9.43 -10.56 0.71
N ALA A 15 9.85 -9.88 1.80
CA ALA A 15 9.30 -8.57 2.15
C ALA A 15 9.61 -7.50 1.10
N ASP A 16 10.83 -7.49 0.56
CA ASP A 16 11.24 -6.56 -0.48
C ASP A 16 10.48 -6.82 -1.79
N GLU A 17 10.31 -8.09 -2.18
CA GLU A 17 9.50 -8.46 -3.34
C GLU A 17 8.03 -8.04 -3.16
N GLU A 18 7.44 -8.32 -2.00
CA GLU A 18 6.06 -7.92 -1.71
C GLU A 18 5.91 -6.39 -1.70
N ALA A 19 6.89 -5.66 -1.16
CA ALA A 19 6.90 -4.20 -1.19
C ALA A 19 6.98 -3.65 -2.62
N THR A 20 7.78 -4.26 -3.51
CA THR A 20 7.83 -3.85 -4.92
C THR A 20 6.50 -4.09 -5.63
N LYS A 21 5.81 -5.22 -5.36
CA LYS A 21 4.48 -5.51 -5.90
C LYS A 21 3.44 -4.51 -5.41
N THR A 22 3.41 -4.23 -4.11
CA THR A 22 2.49 -3.26 -3.52
C THR A 22 2.71 -1.86 -4.07
N ASN A 23 3.97 -1.44 -4.26
CA ASN A 23 4.29 -0.15 -4.89
C ASN A 23 3.84 -0.10 -6.36
N ALA A 24 4.03 -1.16 -7.13
CA ALA A 24 3.55 -1.23 -8.51
C ALA A 24 2.02 -1.14 -8.60
N LEU A 25 1.30 -1.84 -7.72
CA LEU A 25 -0.16 -1.77 -7.62
C LEU A 25 -0.62 -0.37 -7.17
N ALA A 26 0.11 0.28 -6.27
CA ALA A 26 -0.18 1.65 -5.85
C ALA A 26 -0.01 2.66 -7.01
N GLU A 27 1.04 2.51 -7.83
CA GLU A 27 1.22 3.34 -9.02
C GLU A 27 0.13 3.10 -10.06
N GLU A 28 -0.26 1.85 -10.30
CA GLU A 28 -1.32 1.53 -11.24
C GLU A 28 -2.67 2.09 -10.78
N ALA A 29 -3.03 1.88 -9.50
CA ALA A 29 -4.24 2.44 -8.91
C ALA A 29 -4.24 3.98 -8.99
N SER A 30 -3.10 4.63 -8.76
CA SER A 30 -2.96 6.08 -8.87
C SER A 30 -3.16 6.59 -10.30
N LYS A 31 -2.60 5.90 -11.30
CA LYS A 31 -2.77 6.25 -12.72
C LYS A 31 -4.22 6.11 -13.17
N ILE A 32 -4.87 4.98 -12.83
CA ILE A 32 -6.27 4.73 -13.18
C ILE A 32 -7.18 5.75 -12.48
N LYS A 33 -6.90 6.06 -11.21
CA LYS A 33 -7.64 7.08 -10.46
C LYS A 33 -7.47 8.46 -11.08
N ALA A 34 -6.25 8.87 -11.43
CA ALA A 34 -6.00 10.15 -12.07
C ALA A 34 -6.73 10.28 -13.42
N GLN A 35 -6.80 9.18 -14.19
CA GLN A 35 -7.59 9.14 -15.43
C GLN A 35 -9.10 9.28 -15.15
N ALA A 36 -9.63 8.52 -14.19
CA ALA A 36 -11.03 8.58 -13.81
C ALA A 36 -11.44 9.98 -13.29
N ASP A 37 -10.61 10.57 -12.43
CA ASP A 37 -10.83 11.91 -11.86
C ASP A 37 -10.76 12.99 -12.95
N GLY A 38 -9.84 12.84 -13.92
CA GLY A 38 -9.74 13.73 -15.08
C GLY A 38 -10.98 13.70 -15.96
N GLU A 39 -11.42 12.50 -16.36
CA GLU A 39 -12.63 12.35 -17.16
C GLU A 39 -13.90 12.79 -16.40
N LEU A 40 -13.99 12.53 -15.09
CA LEU A 40 -15.08 13.02 -14.25
C LEU A 40 -15.08 14.56 -14.14
N ALA A 41 -13.90 15.19 -14.08
CA ALA A 41 -13.79 16.64 -14.05
C ALA A 41 -14.28 17.30 -15.35
N GLU A 42 -14.20 16.62 -16.49
CA GLU A 42 -14.82 17.09 -17.73
C GLU A 42 -16.35 16.95 -17.73
N ALA A 43 -16.89 15.98 -16.99
CA ALA A 43 -18.33 15.76 -16.86
C ALA A 43 -19.02 16.74 -15.88
N MET A 44 -18.33 17.14 -14.80
CA MET A 44 -18.89 18.02 -13.76
C MET A 44 -19.45 19.36 -14.31
N PRO A 45 -18.74 20.10 -15.19
CA PRO A 45 -19.26 21.32 -15.79
C PRO A 45 -20.49 21.09 -16.67
N ALA A 46 -20.58 19.96 -17.37
CA ALA A 46 -21.75 19.63 -18.17
C ALA A 46 -22.97 19.39 -17.28
N MET A 47 -22.81 18.68 -16.17
CA MET A 47 -23.90 18.48 -15.21
C MET A 47 -24.35 19.80 -14.56
N GLU A 48 -23.42 20.67 -14.19
CA GLU A 48 -23.74 21.97 -13.60
C GLU A 48 -24.47 22.88 -14.60
N ALA A 49 -23.97 22.96 -15.84
CA ALA A 49 -24.63 23.71 -16.90
C ALA A 49 -26.04 23.17 -17.22
N ALA A 50 -26.27 21.87 -17.07
CA ALA A 50 -27.59 21.27 -17.17
C ALA A 50 -28.50 21.74 -16.02
N LYS A 51 -28.02 21.73 -14.77
CA LYS A 51 -28.79 22.22 -13.61
C LYS A 51 -29.13 23.70 -13.72
N GLU A 52 -28.15 24.54 -14.05
CA GLU A 52 -28.36 25.98 -14.25
C GLU A 52 -29.41 26.25 -15.33
N ALA A 53 -29.42 25.47 -16.42
CA ALA A 53 -30.43 25.60 -17.46
C ALA A 53 -31.85 25.31 -16.94
N VAL A 54 -31.99 24.34 -16.02
CA VAL A 54 -33.28 23.98 -15.42
C VAL A 54 -33.70 25.00 -14.36
N ASP A 55 -32.77 25.53 -13.57
CA ASP A 55 -33.06 26.59 -12.60
C ASP A 55 -33.49 27.91 -13.28
N CYS A 56 -32.95 28.19 -14.46
CA CYS A 56 -33.39 29.32 -15.28
C CYS A 56 -34.76 29.10 -15.96
N LEU A 57 -35.30 27.88 -15.93
CA LEU A 57 -36.58 27.55 -16.53
C LEU A 57 -37.73 27.90 -15.58
N THR A 58 -38.48 28.95 -15.91
CA THR A 58 -39.58 29.44 -15.07
C THR A 58 -40.94 28.86 -15.48
N LYS A 59 -41.87 28.72 -14.51
CA LYS A 59 -43.24 28.23 -14.77
C LYS A 59 -44.00 29.06 -15.84
N PRO A 60 -43.89 30.41 -15.86
CA PRO A 60 -44.50 31.21 -16.91
C PRO A 60 -43.97 30.87 -18.30
N ALA A 61 -42.65 30.70 -18.45
CA ALA A 61 -42.04 30.37 -19.75
C ALA A 61 -42.49 29.01 -20.29
N ILE A 62 -42.70 28.01 -19.42
CA ILE A 62 -43.27 26.71 -19.81
C ILE A 62 -44.74 26.85 -20.23
N THR A 63 -45.50 27.68 -19.51
CA THR A 63 -46.92 27.94 -19.82
C THR A 63 -47.06 28.63 -21.18
N GLU A 64 -46.19 29.59 -21.49
CA GLU A 64 -46.10 30.25 -22.79
C GLU A 64 -45.74 29.27 -23.91
N LEU A 65 -44.74 28.42 -23.70
CA LEU A 65 -44.35 27.39 -24.68
C LEU A 65 -45.50 26.42 -24.98
N LYS A 66 -46.23 25.98 -23.94
CA LYS A 66 -47.42 25.11 -24.09
C LYS A 66 -48.57 25.79 -24.82
N ALA A 67 -48.78 27.09 -24.58
CA ALA A 67 -49.89 27.87 -25.14
C ALA A 67 -49.76 28.12 -26.67
N LEU A 68 -48.61 27.80 -27.27
CA LEU A 68 -48.42 27.88 -28.72
C LEU A 68 -49.35 26.89 -29.45
N GLY A 69 -50.37 27.43 -30.14
CA GLY A 69 -51.28 26.63 -30.95
C GLY A 69 -50.62 25.98 -32.17
N LYS A 70 -49.66 26.68 -32.80
CA LYS A 70 -48.83 26.16 -33.90
C LYS A 70 -47.36 26.54 -33.62
N PRO A 71 -46.60 25.72 -32.88
CA PRO A 71 -45.22 26.03 -32.52
C PRO A 71 -44.30 26.03 -33.76
N PRO A 72 -43.17 26.77 -33.71
CA PRO A 72 -42.10 26.62 -34.69
C PRO A 72 -41.58 25.17 -34.74
N PRO A 73 -41.17 24.67 -35.92
CA PRO A 73 -40.70 23.29 -36.08
C PRO A 73 -39.52 22.96 -35.15
N ASP A 74 -38.64 23.93 -34.91
CA ASP A 74 -37.50 23.80 -34.00
C ASP A 74 -37.93 23.57 -32.54
N CYS A 75 -38.98 24.26 -32.08
CA CYS A 75 -39.51 24.06 -30.73
C CYS A 75 -40.11 22.65 -30.59
N VAL A 76 -40.76 22.14 -31.63
CA VAL A 76 -41.31 20.77 -31.64
C VAL A 76 -40.19 19.73 -31.53
N GLU A 77 -39.09 19.93 -32.25
CA GLU A 77 -37.92 19.04 -32.22
C GLU A 77 -37.21 19.06 -30.85
N VAL A 78 -37.09 20.23 -30.21
CA VAL A 78 -36.55 20.33 -28.84
C VAL A 78 -37.44 19.63 -27.83
N THR A 79 -38.77 19.87 -27.87
CA THR A 79 -39.68 19.19 -26.93
C THR A 79 -39.74 17.69 -27.19
N LYS A 80 -39.60 17.25 -28.44
CA LYS A 80 -39.46 15.85 -28.80
C LYS A 80 -38.21 15.22 -28.17
N ALA A 81 -37.06 15.89 -28.20
CA ALA A 81 -35.83 15.41 -27.56
C ALA A 81 -36.00 15.28 -26.03
N VAL A 82 -36.66 16.25 -25.39
CA VAL A 82 -36.98 16.20 -23.95
C VAL A 82 -37.94 15.05 -23.61
N MET A 83 -38.94 14.79 -24.46
CA MET A 83 -39.84 13.64 -24.32
C MET A 83 -39.13 12.31 -24.43
N ILE A 84 -38.21 12.18 -25.39
CA ILE A 84 -37.44 10.95 -25.59
C ILE A 84 -36.58 10.68 -24.33
N LEU A 85 -35.96 11.70 -23.74
CA LEU A 85 -35.20 11.56 -22.48
C LEU A 85 -36.05 11.24 -21.25
N LEU A 86 -37.13 11.99 -21.00
CA LEU A 86 -37.91 11.87 -19.76
C LEU A 86 -38.90 10.70 -19.73
N ARG A 87 -39.37 10.24 -20.89
CA ARG A 87 -40.46 9.25 -21.00
C ARG A 87 -40.05 7.96 -21.68
N ASN A 88 -38.86 7.89 -22.28
CA ASN A 88 -38.45 6.75 -23.09
C ASN A 88 -39.53 6.35 -24.12
N GLU A 89 -40.24 7.35 -24.68
CA GLU A 89 -41.33 7.12 -25.64
C GLU A 89 -40.82 7.10 -27.08
N ARG A 90 -41.15 6.05 -27.84
CA ARG A 90 -40.73 5.87 -29.24
C ARG A 90 -41.77 6.29 -30.28
N LYS A 91 -43.06 6.39 -29.91
CA LYS A 91 -44.18 6.43 -30.87
C LYS A 91 -45.06 7.68 -30.78
N ASN A 92 -45.27 8.24 -29.59
CA ASN A 92 -46.15 9.41 -29.38
C ASN A 92 -45.32 10.69 -29.24
N LEU A 93 -44.64 11.10 -30.32
CA LEU A 93 -43.74 12.26 -30.33
C LEU A 93 -44.38 13.49 -30.98
N ASP A 94 -45.70 13.58 -30.93
CA ASP A 94 -46.46 14.69 -31.49
C ASP A 94 -46.57 15.86 -30.51
N TRP A 95 -46.81 17.06 -31.05
CA TRP A 95 -46.92 18.27 -30.23
C TRP A 95 -48.01 18.18 -29.15
N LYS A 96 -49.11 17.42 -29.39
CA LYS A 96 -50.14 17.26 -28.36
C LYS A 96 -49.64 16.43 -27.17
N ALA A 97 -48.81 15.42 -27.41
CA ALA A 97 -48.18 14.67 -26.34
C ALA A 97 -47.17 15.52 -25.55
N ALA A 98 -46.40 16.38 -26.24
CA ALA A 98 -45.56 17.40 -25.61
C ALA A 98 -46.37 18.39 -24.74
N GLN A 99 -47.50 18.88 -25.23
CA GLN A 99 -48.40 19.75 -24.46
C GLN A 99 -49.00 19.04 -23.24
N LYS A 100 -49.24 17.72 -23.34
CA LYS A 100 -49.73 16.89 -22.23
C LYS A 100 -48.65 16.69 -21.16
N MET A 101 -47.40 16.51 -21.55
CA MET A 101 -46.26 16.47 -20.62
C MET A 101 -46.14 17.80 -19.86
N MET A 102 -46.20 18.93 -20.57
CA MET A 102 -46.16 20.27 -19.96
C MET A 102 -47.47 20.68 -19.29
N ASN A 103 -48.45 19.77 -19.13
CA ASN A 103 -49.77 20.14 -18.64
C ASN A 103 -49.74 20.69 -17.21
N ASN A 104 -48.85 20.15 -16.39
CA ASN A 104 -48.52 20.66 -15.07
C ASN A 104 -47.06 21.16 -15.05
N PRO A 105 -46.83 22.48 -15.22
CA PRO A 105 -45.48 23.04 -15.27
C PRO A 105 -44.63 22.78 -14.02
N GLN A 106 -45.26 22.66 -12.84
CA GLN A 106 -44.55 22.38 -11.59
C GLN A 106 -44.00 20.95 -11.59
N ALA A 107 -44.85 19.97 -11.86
CA ALA A 107 -44.46 18.56 -11.89
C ALA A 107 -43.43 18.29 -13.00
N PHE A 108 -43.56 18.98 -14.15
CA PHE A 108 -42.59 18.88 -15.24
C PHE A 108 -41.21 19.42 -14.83
N LEU A 109 -41.13 20.54 -14.12
CA LEU A 109 -39.86 21.07 -13.61
C LEU A 109 -39.20 20.11 -12.62
N GLU A 110 -39.97 19.58 -11.66
CA GLU A 110 -39.46 18.62 -10.68
C GLU A 110 -38.92 17.36 -11.35
N GLU A 111 -39.58 16.90 -12.40
CA GLU A 111 -39.16 15.75 -13.19
C GLU A 111 -37.88 16.00 -14.00
N VAL A 112 -37.73 17.18 -14.59
CA VAL A 112 -36.50 17.58 -15.29
C VAL A 112 -35.34 17.73 -14.29
N MET A 113 -35.60 18.26 -13.09
CA MET A 113 -34.60 18.42 -12.02
C MET A 113 -34.17 17.07 -11.40
N SER A 114 -35.11 16.14 -11.24
CA SER A 114 -34.86 14.82 -10.65
C SER A 114 -34.41 13.76 -11.66
N PHE A 115 -34.25 14.13 -12.93
CA PHE A 115 -33.85 13.20 -13.98
C PHE A 115 -32.46 12.61 -13.73
N ASN A 116 -32.37 11.29 -13.78
CA ASN A 116 -31.11 10.58 -13.62
C ASN A 116 -30.37 10.49 -14.96
N ALA A 117 -29.31 11.28 -15.12
CA ALA A 117 -28.49 11.31 -16.32
C ALA A 117 -27.46 10.16 -16.43
N ASN A 118 -27.37 9.30 -15.41
CA ASN A 118 -26.37 8.22 -15.34
C ASN A 118 -26.79 7.00 -16.17
N GLU A 119 -28.10 6.69 -16.21
CA GLU A 119 -28.65 5.49 -16.84
C GLU A 119 -29.60 5.86 -17.99
N ILE A 120 -29.02 6.35 -19.09
CA ILE A 120 -29.76 6.59 -20.34
C ILE A 120 -29.52 5.38 -21.26
N PRO A 121 -30.58 4.68 -21.73
CA PRO A 121 -30.41 3.58 -22.67
C PRO A 121 -29.82 4.05 -24.01
N ASP A 122 -28.90 3.27 -24.59
CA ASP A 122 -28.20 3.64 -25.85
C ASP A 122 -29.17 4.00 -26.99
N TRP A 123 -30.29 3.29 -27.12
CA TRP A 123 -31.29 3.55 -28.16
C TRP A 123 -31.94 4.94 -28.04
N VAL A 124 -31.98 5.53 -26.83
CA VAL A 124 -32.49 6.88 -26.57
C VAL A 124 -31.50 7.90 -27.12
N LEU A 125 -30.20 7.66 -26.91
CA LEU A 125 -29.12 8.50 -27.45
C LEU A 125 -29.12 8.44 -28.99
N ASP A 126 -29.19 7.26 -29.59
CA ASP A 126 -29.26 7.07 -31.04
C ASP A 126 -30.43 7.84 -31.69
N MET A 127 -31.54 7.97 -30.96
CA MET A 127 -32.73 8.68 -31.44
C MET A 127 -32.61 10.21 -31.30
N ILE A 128 -31.84 10.69 -30.32
CA ILE A 128 -31.64 12.13 -30.06
C ILE A 128 -30.47 12.69 -30.86
N ASP A 129 -29.44 11.90 -31.13
CA ASP A 129 -28.27 12.27 -31.92
C ASP A 129 -28.59 12.99 -33.25
N PRO A 130 -29.51 12.50 -34.11
CA PRO A 130 -29.87 13.22 -35.34
C PRO A 130 -30.64 14.53 -35.08
N ILE A 131 -31.21 14.73 -33.89
CA ILE A 131 -31.86 15.98 -33.49
C ILE A 131 -30.78 16.98 -33.00
N LEU A 132 -29.81 16.51 -32.23
CA LEU A 132 -28.68 17.31 -31.72
C LEU A 132 -27.76 17.82 -32.84
N GLN A 133 -27.61 17.07 -33.94
CA GLN A 133 -26.77 17.48 -35.07
C GLN A 133 -27.38 18.59 -35.94
N LYS A 134 -28.64 18.97 -35.72
CA LYS A 134 -29.29 20.04 -36.48
C LYS A 134 -28.75 21.40 -36.03
N GLU A 135 -28.41 22.28 -36.98
CA GLU A 135 -27.79 23.59 -36.69
C GLU A 135 -28.63 24.50 -35.77
N PHE A 136 -29.95 24.31 -35.73
CA PHE A 136 -30.83 25.09 -34.85
C PHE A 136 -30.81 24.64 -33.39
N PHE A 137 -30.25 23.46 -33.08
CA PHE A 137 -30.28 22.86 -31.74
C PHE A 137 -29.19 23.46 -30.83
N ASN A 138 -29.27 24.77 -30.62
CA ASN A 138 -28.38 25.50 -29.74
C ASN A 138 -29.15 26.60 -28.99
N TYR A 139 -28.61 27.03 -27.85
CA TYR A 139 -29.25 28.03 -26.98
C TYR A 139 -29.56 29.34 -27.70
N ASN A 140 -28.65 29.85 -28.54
CA ASN A 140 -28.78 31.16 -29.20
C ASN A 140 -29.89 31.17 -30.26
N SER A 141 -29.93 30.14 -31.11
CA SER A 141 -30.97 29.97 -32.12
C SER A 141 -32.35 29.80 -31.48
N MET A 142 -32.43 29.01 -30.39
CA MET A 142 -33.70 28.76 -29.71
C MET A 142 -34.18 29.95 -28.88
N LYS A 143 -33.28 30.77 -28.31
CA LYS A 143 -33.62 31.96 -27.52
C LYS A 143 -34.44 32.98 -28.30
N SER A 144 -34.19 33.09 -29.61
CA SER A 144 -34.97 33.96 -30.51
C SER A 144 -36.42 33.50 -30.71
N LYS A 145 -36.69 32.21 -30.47
CA LYS A 145 -38.00 31.57 -30.71
C LYS A 145 -38.80 31.37 -29.43
N SER A 146 -38.15 30.86 -28.38
CA SER A 146 -38.75 30.67 -27.06
C SER A 146 -37.65 30.53 -26.00
N THR A 147 -37.78 31.28 -24.91
CA THR A 147 -36.88 31.22 -23.76
C THR A 147 -36.91 29.84 -23.09
N ALA A 148 -38.09 29.25 -22.90
CA ALA A 148 -38.23 27.90 -22.35
C ALA A 148 -37.59 26.84 -23.26
N ALA A 149 -37.81 26.92 -24.57
CA ALA A 149 -37.20 25.98 -25.51
C ALA A 149 -35.67 26.13 -25.57
N ALA A 150 -35.14 27.33 -25.35
CA ALA A 150 -33.69 27.55 -25.28
C ALA A 150 -33.05 26.87 -24.07
N TYR A 151 -33.63 27.03 -22.88
CA TYR A 151 -33.14 26.38 -21.66
C TYR A 151 -33.29 24.86 -21.72
N LEU A 152 -34.41 24.36 -22.25
CA LEU A 152 -34.60 22.92 -22.47
C LEU A 152 -33.60 22.36 -23.48
N CYS A 153 -33.32 23.07 -24.58
CA CYS A 153 -32.29 22.69 -25.54
C CYS A 153 -30.91 22.60 -24.88
N ASN A 154 -30.52 23.61 -24.10
CA ASN A 154 -29.25 23.61 -23.38
C ASN A 154 -29.17 22.46 -22.36
N TRP A 155 -30.25 22.17 -21.66
CA TRP A 155 -30.33 21.02 -20.74
C TRP A 155 -30.10 19.70 -21.48
N VAL A 156 -30.82 19.43 -22.58
CA VAL A 156 -30.65 18.19 -23.37
C VAL A 156 -29.21 18.00 -23.84
N VAL A 157 -28.58 19.05 -24.40
CA VAL A 157 -27.19 18.98 -24.89
C VAL A 157 -26.22 18.60 -23.76
N ASN A 158 -26.35 19.25 -22.61
CA ASN A 158 -25.46 19.04 -21.48
C ASN A 158 -25.68 17.69 -20.79
N ILE A 159 -26.93 17.20 -20.72
CA ILE A 159 -27.26 15.86 -20.19
C ILE A 159 -26.69 14.76 -21.08
N VAL A 160 -26.84 14.85 -22.41
CA VAL A 160 -26.27 13.87 -23.34
C VAL A 160 -24.74 13.90 -23.29
N LYS A 161 -24.13 15.08 -23.20
CA LYS A 161 -22.68 15.22 -23.03
C LYS A 161 -22.20 14.57 -21.72
N TYR A 162 -22.90 14.82 -20.62
CA TYR A 162 -22.60 14.19 -19.32
C TYR A 162 -22.69 12.67 -19.41
N ASN A 163 -23.80 12.13 -19.93
CA ASN A 163 -24.01 10.69 -20.00
C ASN A 163 -22.92 9.99 -20.84
N ARG A 164 -22.53 10.55 -21.99
CA ARG A 164 -21.44 10.01 -22.82
C ARG A 164 -20.10 9.94 -22.12
N ILE A 165 -19.81 10.89 -21.22
CA ILE A 165 -18.59 10.87 -20.40
C ILE A 165 -18.77 9.89 -19.23
N TYR A 166 -19.94 9.91 -18.58
CA TYR A 166 -20.26 9.01 -17.47
C TYR A 166 -20.14 7.53 -17.85
N VAL A 167 -20.63 7.13 -19.02
CA VAL A 167 -20.50 5.74 -19.53
C VAL A 167 -19.03 5.32 -19.68
N LYS A 168 -18.12 6.26 -19.98
CA LYS A 168 -16.67 5.98 -20.01
C LYS A 168 -16.06 5.92 -18.61
N VAL A 169 -16.51 6.79 -17.72
CA VAL A 169 -16.02 6.89 -16.34
C VAL A 169 -16.52 5.73 -15.47
N ALA A 170 -17.73 5.22 -15.69
CA ALA A 170 -18.31 4.13 -14.90
C ALA A 170 -17.42 2.88 -14.79
N PRO A 171 -16.91 2.28 -15.90
CA PRO A 171 -15.99 1.16 -15.81
C PRO A 171 -14.62 1.56 -15.23
N LEU A 172 -14.18 2.81 -15.41
CA LEU A 172 -12.95 3.30 -14.78
C LEU A 172 -13.11 3.36 -13.25
N MET A 173 -14.25 3.81 -12.73
CA MET A 173 -14.53 3.83 -11.30
C MET A 173 -14.58 2.42 -10.70
N GLU A 174 -15.17 1.46 -11.40
CA GLU A 174 -15.14 0.06 -11.00
C GLU A 174 -13.71 -0.48 -10.95
N LYS A 175 -12.90 -0.16 -11.97
CA LYS A 175 -11.48 -0.52 -12.02
C LYS A 175 -10.68 0.14 -10.89
N VAL A 176 -10.96 1.41 -10.55
CA VAL A 176 -10.34 2.09 -9.39
C VAL A 176 -10.68 1.34 -8.10
N ALA A 177 -11.93 0.93 -7.91
CA ALA A 177 -12.35 0.19 -6.73
C ALA A 177 -11.63 -1.17 -6.64
N GLU A 178 -11.54 -1.89 -7.77
CA GLU A 178 -10.82 -3.17 -7.83
C GLU A 178 -9.33 -3.00 -7.53
N SER A 179 -8.64 -2.07 -8.20
CA SER A 179 -7.21 -1.82 -7.98
C SER A 179 -6.91 -1.31 -6.56
N THR A 180 -7.79 -0.51 -5.98
CA THR A 180 -7.65 -0.06 -4.58
C THR A 180 -7.76 -1.24 -3.62
N LYS A 181 -8.73 -2.12 -3.84
CA LYS A 181 -8.88 -3.33 -3.04
C LYS A 181 -7.65 -4.25 -3.14
N GLN A 182 -7.14 -4.48 -4.36
CA GLN A 182 -5.93 -5.27 -4.56
C GLN A 182 -4.71 -4.66 -3.83
N LYS A 183 -4.59 -3.33 -3.86
CA LYS A 183 -3.55 -2.60 -3.11
C LYS A 183 -3.70 -2.80 -1.61
N GLU A 184 -4.92 -2.67 -1.07
CA GLU A 184 -5.19 -2.88 0.36
C GLU A 184 -4.86 -4.31 0.81
N ASP A 185 -5.23 -5.31 0.02
CA ASP A 185 -4.91 -6.71 0.27
C ASP A 185 -3.39 -6.96 0.27
N ALA A 186 -2.66 -6.35 -0.67
CA ALA A 186 -1.19 -6.44 -0.75
C ALA A 186 -0.49 -5.68 0.40
N GLU A 187 -1.00 -4.52 0.81
CA GLU A 187 -0.52 -3.80 1.99
C GLU A 187 -0.72 -4.62 3.28
N ALA A 188 -1.87 -5.29 3.42
CA ALA A 188 -2.13 -6.18 4.54
C ALA A 188 -1.17 -7.38 4.57
N ALA A 189 -0.90 -7.99 3.41
CA ALA A 189 0.09 -9.08 3.28
C ALA A 189 1.50 -8.60 3.65
N LEU A 190 1.91 -7.42 3.18
CA LEU A 190 3.22 -6.84 3.49
C LEU A 190 3.41 -6.62 5.00
N VAL A 191 2.38 -6.13 5.70
CA VAL A 191 2.42 -5.96 7.17
C VAL A 191 2.70 -7.29 7.88
N VAL A 192 2.08 -8.39 7.43
CA VAL A 192 2.32 -9.72 8.00
C VAL A 192 3.74 -10.20 7.76
N VAL A 193 4.28 -10.00 6.55
CA VAL A 193 5.66 -10.38 6.21
C VAL A 193 6.66 -9.56 7.02
N LEU A 194 6.47 -8.24 7.14
CA LEU A 194 7.33 -7.37 7.96
C LEU A 194 7.34 -7.79 9.44
N ALA A 195 6.18 -8.18 9.99
CA ALA A 195 6.11 -8.70 11.35
C ALA A 195 6.89 -10.02 11.52
N ARG A 196 6.87 -10.90 10.52
CA ARG A 196 7.69 -12.13 10.50
C ARG A 196 9.18 -11.81 10.44
N VAL A 197 9.60 -10.90 9.57
CA VAL A 197 11.00 -10.46 9.46
C VAL A 197 11.50 -9.96 10.82
N LYS A 198 10.75 -9.04 11.45
CA LYS A 198 11.10 -8.52 12.78
C LYS A 198 11.27 -9.64 13.82
N THR A 199 10.35 -10.59 13.86
CA THR A 199 10.41 -11.73 14.79
C THR A 199 11.64 -12.61 14.56
N VAL A 200 12.04 -12.82 13.30
CA VAL A 200 13.22 -13.63 12.97
C VAL A 200 14.51 -12.86 13.30
N GLU A 201 14.58 -11.56 13.00
CA GLU A 201 15.72 -10.70 13.35
C GLU A 201 15.96 -10.64 14.87
N GLU A 202 14.89 -10.51 15.67
CA GLU A 202 14.98 -10.55 17.13
C GLU A 202 15.56 -11.89 17.65
N LYS A 203 15.17 -13.01 17.02
CA LYS A 203 15.72 -14.34 17.35
C LYS A 203 17.18 -14.46 16.95
N VAL A 204 17.57 -13.95 15.80
CA VAL A 204 18.98 -13.93 15.34
C VAL A 204 19.83 -13.13 16.33
N ALA A 205 19.41 -11.92 16.68
CA ALA A 205 20.14 -11.08 17.63
C ALA A 205 20.30 -11.75 19.01
N LYS A 206 19.26 -12.43 19.50
CA LYS A 206 19.35 -13.21 20.75
C LYS A 206 20.33 -14.37 20.65
N LEU A 207 20.30 -15.13 19.55
CA LEU A 207 21.21 -16.25 19.33
C LEU A 207 22.67 -15.80 19.16
N GLU A 208 22.90 -14.68 18.49
CA GLU A 208 24.24 -14.08 18.36
C GLU A 208 24.79 -13.65 19.72
N LYS A 209 23.96 -13.02 20.56
CA LYS A 209 24.36 -12.66 21.92
C LYS A 209 24.71 -13.90 22.75
N THR A 210 23.84 -14.91 22.76
CA THR A 210 24.09 -16.17 23.49
C THR A 210 25.34 -16.90 22.97
N LEU A 211 25.57 -16.89 21.65
CA LEU A 211 26.78 -17.46 21.07
C LEU A 211 28.03 -16.71 21.55
N SER A 212 28.01 -15.37 21.52
CA SER A 212 29.14 -14.55 21.99
C SER A 212 29.44 -14.78 23.47
N ASP A 213 28.41 -14.86 24.32
CA ASP A 213 28.58 -15.13 25.75
C ASP A 213 29.16 -16.53 25.99
N ALA A 214 28.66 -17.55 25.28
CA ALA A 214 29.14 -18.92 25.38
C ALA A 214 30.58 -19.08 24.86
N VAL A 215 30.95 -18.38 23.79
CA VAL A 215 32.34 -18.35 23.28
C VAL A 215 33.27 -17.72 24.32
N ARG A 216 32.87 -16.61 24.94
CA ARG A 216 33.65 -15.98 26.02
C ARG A 216 33.83 -16.92 27.21
N GLU A 217 32.77 -17.61 27.64
CA GLU A 217 32.83 -18.56 28.76
C GLU A 217 33.71 -19.78 28.44
N LYS A 218 33.62 -20.28 27.20
CA LYS A 218 34.53 -21.33 26.69
C LYS A 218 35.98 -20.88 26.76
N GLU A 219 36.29 -19.69 26.23
CA GLU A 219 37.66 -19.13 26.24
C GLU A 219 38.19 -18.94 27.66
N GLN A 220 37.35 -18.48 28.59
CA GLN A 220 37.72 -18.36 30.01
C GLN A 220 38.02 -19.72 30.64
N THR A 221 37.15 -20.71 30.42
CA THR A 221 37.32 -22.06 30.95
C THR A 221 38.57 -22.73 30.37
N GLU A 222 38.84 -22.56 29.07
CA GLU A 222 40.04 -23.06 28.42
C GLU A 222 41.30 -22.37 28.97
N ALA A 223 41.26 -21.06 29.24
CA ALA A 223 42.37 -20.34 29.86
C ALA A 223 42.64 -20.83 31.29
N GLU A 224 41.60 -21.04 32.10
CA GLU A 224 41.72 -21.58 33.46
C GLU A 224 42.26 -23.02 33.46
N ALA A 225 41.77 -23.86 32.55
CA ALA A 225 42.27 -25.22 32.37
C ALA A 225 43.76 -25.23 32.01
N ASN A 226 44.17 -24.39 31.05
CA ASN A 226 45.57 -24.25 30.66
C ASN A 226 46.45 -23.73 31.81
N ALA A 227 45.96 -22.77 32.59
CA ALA A 227 46.66 -22.26 33.76
C ALA A 227 46.80 -23.33 34.86
N CYS A 228 45.78 -24.18 35.04
CA CYS A 228 45.83 -25.32 35.97
C CYS A 228 46.85 -26.37 35.51
N LEU A 229 46.84 -26.73 34.22
CA LEU A 229 47.81 -27.65 33.63
C LEU A 229 49.25 -27.15 33.81
N ALA A 230 49.51 -25.87 33.53
CA ALA A 230 50.83 -25.27 33.74
C ALA A 230 51.28 -25.31 35.21
N LYS A 231 50.36 -25.09 36.16
CA LYS A 231 50.65 -25.24 37.60
C LYS A 231 50.93 -26.69 37.98
N LEU A 232 50.19 -27.64 37.41
CA LEU A 232 50.37 -29.07 37.65
C LEU A 232 51.72 -29.53 37.13
N GLU A 233 52.12 -29.14 35.91
CA GLU A 233 53.45 -29.41 35.37
C GLU A 233 54.57 -28.85 36.24
N LEU A 234 54.41 -27.61 36.73
CA LEU A 234 55.38 -27.01 37.65
C LEU A 234 55.46 -27.78 38.97
N ALA A 235 54.31 -28.13 39.55
CA ALA A 235 54.24 -28.90 40.80
C ALA A 235 54.87 -30.29 40.63
N GLN A 236 54.60 -30.97 39.52
CA GLN A 236 55.22 -32.25 39.19
C GLN A 236 56.74 -32.13 39.14
N ARG A 237 57.26 -31.12 38.41
CA ARG A 237 58.71 -30.86 38.34
C ARG A 237 59.33 -30.57 39.71
N LEU A 238 58.61 -29.86 40.59
CA LEU A 238 59.07 -29.59 41.95
C LEU A 238 59.05 -30.84 42.83
N VAL A 239 58.02 -31.67 42.73
CA VAL A 239 57.93 -32.95 43.47
C VAL A 239 59.07 -33.88 43.05
N ASP A 240 59.31 -34.01 41.75
CA ASP A 240 60.39 -34.85 41.21
C ASP A 240 61.76 -34.33 41.67
N GLY A 241 62.00 -33.02 41.57
CA GLY A 241 63.24 -32.41 42.04
C GLY A 241 63.45 -32.54 43.55
N LEU A 242 62.40 -32.39 44.36
CA LEU A 242 62.49 -32.52 45.81
C LEU A 242 62.69 -33.98 46.24
N ALA A 243 62.14 -34.95 45.51
CA ALA A 243 62.38 -36.37 45.74
C ALA A 243 63.86 -36.72 45.54
N ASP A 244 64.49 -36.20 44.48
CA ASP A 244 65.92 -36.36 44.23
C ASP A 244 66.77 -35.69 45.32
N GLU A 245 66.42 -34.47 45.75
CA GLU A 245 67.12 -33.79 46.84
C GLU A 245 66.95 -34.51 48.19
N TYR A 246 65.77 -35.04 48.49
CA TYR A 246 65.50 -35.83 49.68
C TYR A 246 66.36 -37.09 49.72
N ALA A 247 66.47 -37.82 48.60
CA ALA A 247 67.35 -38.98 48.48
C ALA A 247 68.82 -38.58 48.71
N ARG A 248 69.27 -37.49 48.09
CA ARG A 248 70.62 -36.95 48.26
C ARG A 248 70.91 -36.56 49.71
N TRP A 249 70.06 -35.77 50.36
CA TRP A 249 70.25 -35.36 51.75
C TRP A 249 70.22 -36.54 52.70
N THR A 250 69.35 -37.53 52.47
CA THR A 250 69.33 -38.77 53.25
C THR A 250 70.67 -39.50 53.16
N GLN A 251 71.27 -39.56 51.97
CA GLN A 251 72.59 -40.14 51.76
C GLN A 251 73.69 -39.31 52.43
N THR A 252 73.70 -37.98 52.25
CA THR A 252 74.68 -37.08 52.89
C THR A 252 74.61 -37.14 54.41
N VAL A 253 73.42 -37.26 55.01
CA VAL A 253 73.26 -37.41 56.46
C VAL A 253 73.87 -38.73 56.95
N LYS A 254 73.72 -39.83 56.21
CA LYS A 254 74.39 -41.10 56.53
C LYS A 254 75.91 -40.95 56.50
N GLU A 255 76.43 -40.38 55.41
CA GLU A 255 77.88 -40.16 55.24
C GLU A 255 78.46 -39.24 56.32
N LEU A 256 77.75 -38.16 56.69
CA LEU A 256 78.17 -37.25 57.76
C LEU A 256 78.15 -37.95 59.12
N LYS A 257 77.16 -38.81 59.40
CA LYS A 257 77.15 -39.62 60.63
C LYS A 257 78.34 -40.57 60.68
N GLU A 258 78.66 -41.25 59.59
CA GLU A 258 79.84 -42.12 59.49
C GLU A 258 81.14 -41.32 59.71
N LYS A 259 81.31 -40.19 59.00
CA LYS A 259 82.47 -39.30 59.16
C LYS A 259 82.57 -38.73 60.58
N SER A 260 81.45 -38.44 61.24
CA SER A 260 81.47 -37.90 62.61
C SER A 260 82.12 -38.86 63.62
N LEU A 261 82.05 -40.18 63.36
CA LEU A 261 82.70 -41.19 64.20
C LEU A 261 84.22 -41.23 63.99
N THR A 262 84.70 -40.94 62.78
CA THR A 262 86.14 -40.99 62.44
C THR A 262 86.83 -39.62 62.54
N LEU A 263 86.06 -38.52 62.62
CA LEU A 263 86.54 -37.14 62.53
C LEU A 263 87.68 -36.79 63.48
N ILE A 264 87.62 -37.26 64.74
CA ILE A 264 88.66 -36.98 65.74
C ILE A 264 89.97 -37.68 65.34
N GLY A 265 89.90 -38.91 64.85
CA GLY A 265 91.08 -39.64 64.35
C GLY A 265 91.64 -39.02 63.09
N ASP A 266 90.78 -38.69 62.12
CA ASP A 266 91.17 -38.09 60.85
C ASP A 266 91.81 -36.69 61.06
N SER A 267 91.25 -35.87 61.95
CA SER A 267 91.81 -34.54 62.28
C SER A 267 93.14 -34.63 63.03
N MET A 268 93.32 -35.62 63.91
CA MET A 268 94.60 -35.86 64.59
C MET A 268 95.69 -36.28 63.59
N LEU A 269 95.38 -37.19 62.66
CA LEU A 269 96.30 -37.61 61.60
C LEU A 269 96.64 -36.46 60.63
N ALA A 270 95.65 -35.66 60.23
CA ALA A 270 95.88 -34.50 59.37
C ALA A 270 96.75 -33.42 60.06
N SER A 271 96.52 -33.17 61.36
CA SER A 271 97.33 -32.21 62.13
C SER A 271 98.78 -32.68 62.28
N ALA A 272 99.02 -33.99 62.40
CA ALA A 272 100.36 -34.58 62.46
C ALA A 272 101.11 -34.58 61.12
N PHE A 273 100.41 -34.40 59.99
CA PHE A 273 101.03 -34.26 58.68
C PHE A 273 101.37 -32.80 58.33
N VAL A 274 100.58 -31.86 58.86
CA VAL A 274 100.73 -30.41 58.60
C VAL A 274 101.70 -29.74 59.60
N GLY A 275 101.85 -30.30 60.81
CA GLY A 275 102.84 -29.87 61.81
C GLY A 275 104.14 -30.65 61.71
#